data_AF-A0A9Y4NE41-F1
#
_entry.id   AF-A0A9Y4NE41-F1
#
_cell.length_a   1.000
_cell.length_b   1.000
_cell.length_c   1.000
_cell.angle_alpha   90.00
_cell.angle_beta   90.00
_cell.angle_gamma   90.00
#
_symmetry.space_group_name_H-M   'P 1'
#
loop_
_entity.id
_entity.type
_entity.pdbx_description
1 polymer ?
#
loop_
_entity_poly.entity_id
_entity_poly.type
_entity_poly.pdbx_seq_one_letter_code
_entity_poly.pdbx_strand_id
1 'polypeptide(L)'
;MSEWKQRCEAEWGLQGAPMPDGVDWKAVYEAAPLGKNLLKNPAPHGTTAPHGLSKDVPPPEPDLPEVPPDGPPRFQPDGDFTGWTTSTEVLPYDSSGIPEGAVICNLPTFSWFTMEQVVDLKAEGLWDELLDAFQPEIVVQDWYEESQLHKSIYQLQVKLLGADRSTVISEHSVSPTEELQNYSHNWKAVAHVFSGYGPGVRYVRFVHRLKNSFMNGFFPTLFTGSSVIVKPVKTSA
;
A
#
# COMPACT_ATOMS: atom_id res chain seq x y z
N MET A 1 -25.04 16.88 26.06
CA MET A 1 -24.31 16.36 24.88
C MET A 1 -23.39 17.48 24.40
N SER A 2 -22.09 17.23 24.23
CA SER A 2 -21.13 18.26 23.77
C SER A 2 -21.52 18.80 22.38
N GLU A 3 -21.37 20.10 22.13
CA GLU A 3 -21.63 20.71 20.82
C GLU A 3 -20.81 20.04 19.70
N TRP A 4 -19.53 19.72 19.99
CA TRP A 4 -18.64 19.05 19.05
C TRP A 4 -19.10 17.63 18.71
N LYS A 5 -19.71 16.93 19.67
CA LYS A 5 -20.29 15.60 19.48
C LYS A 5 -21.43 15.65 18.46
N GLN A 6 -22.32 16.63 18.59
CA GLN A 6 -23.44 16.82 17.63
C GLN A 6 -22.95 17.19 16.24
N ARG A 7 -21.92 18.05 16.13
CA ARG A 7 -21.32 18.40 14.84
C ARG A 7 -20.69 17.19 14.15
N CYS A 8 -19.89 16.38 14.87
CA CYS A 8 -19.29 15.16 14.31
C CYS A 8 -20.36 14.19 13.80
N GLU A 9 -21.44 13.99 14.57
CA GLU A 9 -22.52 13.07 14.18
C GLU A 9 -23.21 13.54 12.88
N ALA A 10 -23.56 14.82 12.82
CA ALA A 10 -24.30 15.40 11.70
C ALA A 10 -23.44 15.55 10.44
N GLU A 11 -22.21 16.05 10.57
CA GLU A 11 -21.33 16.35 9.43
C GLU A 11 -20.71 15.09 8.82
N TRP A 12 -20.46 14.04 9.62
CA TRP A 12 -19.81 12.82 9.15
C TRP A 12 -20.77 11.66 8.91
N GLY A 13 -22.08 11.88 9.03
CA GLY A 13 -23.08 10.84 8.73
C GLY A 13 -22.99 9.63 9.68
N LEU A 14 -22.62 9.86 10.93
CA LEU A 14 -22.42 8.82 11.95
C LEU A 14 -23.73 8.47 12.69
N GLN A 15 -24.89 8.57 12.03
CA GLN A 15 -26.17 8.29 12.68
C GLN A 15 -26.21 6.86 13.25
N GLY A 16 -26.38 6.77 14.57
CA GLY A 16 -26.41 5.49 15.29
C GLY A 16 -25.03 4.90 15.59
N ALA A 17 -23.94 5.61 15.31
CA ALA A 17 -22.63 5.24 15.83
C ALA A 17 -22.57 5.52 17.35
N PRO A 18 -21.93 4.64 18.14
CA PRO A 18 -21.74 4.90 19.56
C PRO A 18 -20.75 6.05 19.74
N MET A 19 -21.15 7.06 20.51
CA MET A 19 -20.34 8.24 20.78
C MET A 19 -20.15 8.38 22.30
N PRO A 20 -19.03 7.91 22.86
CA PRO A 20 -18.79 7.95 24.31
C PRO A 20 -18.62 9.39 24.85
N ASP A 21 -19.03 9.62 26.09
CA ASP A 21 -18.90 10.93 26.74
C ASP A 21 -17.50 11.22 27.28
N GLY A 22 -16.64 10.19 27.39
CA GLY A 22 -15.25 10.31 27.85
C GLY A 22 -14.24 10.72 26.76
N VAL A 23 -14.69 10.89 25.51
CA VAL A 23 -13.84 11.28 24.37
C VAL A 23 -13.84 12.79 24.20
N ASP A 24 -12.66 13.37 23.96
CA ASP A 24 -12.54 14.78 23.57
C ASP A 24 -12.98 14.98 22.11
N TRP A 25 -14.28 15.24 21.94
CA TRP A 25 -14.89 15.46 20.63
C TRP A 25 -14.33 16.66 19.87
N LYS A 26 -13.72 17.64 20.56
CA LYS A 26 -13.07 18.76 19.89
C LYS A 26 -11.78 18.28 19.22
N ALA A 27 -10.96 17.53 19.94
CA ALA A 27 -9.74 16.93 19.39
C ALA A 27 -10.03 15.95 18.25
N VAL A 28 -11.09 15.13 18.38
CA VAL A 28 -11.54 14.24 17.29
C VAL A 28 -11.95 15.02 16.05
N TYR A 29 -12.73 16.10 16.22
CA TYR A 29 -13.13 16.97 15.11
C TYR A 29 -11.92 17.59 14.40
N GLU A 30 -10.95 18.10 15.16
CA GLU A 30 -9.70 18.66 14.63
C GLU A 30 -8.84 17.62 13.91
N ALA A 31 -8.82 16.37 14.39
CA ALA A 31 -8.07 15.28 13.77
C ALA A 31 -8.69 14.79 12.44
N ALA A 32 -9.99 15.04 12.24
CA ALA A 32 -10.78 14.65 11.07
C ALA A 32 -10.41 13.24 10.53
N PRO A 33 -10.53 12.18 11.36
CA PRO A 33 -10.01 10.84 11.05
C PRO A 33 -10.67 10.17 9.83
N LEU A 34 -11.89 10.56 9.51
CA LEU A 34 -12.71 9.94 8.48
C LEU A 34 -12.47 10.60 7.12
N GLY A 35 -12.34 9.79 6.07
CA GLY A 35 -12.21 10.27 4.69
C GLY A 35 -10.82 10.77 4.28
N LYS A 36 -9.86 10.90 5.21
CA LYS A 36 -8.45 11.20 4.89
C LYS A 36 -7.65 9.92 4.65
N ASN A 37 -6.54 10.03 3.91
CA ASN A 37 -5.58 8.93 3.79
C ASN A 37 -4.75 8.81 5.08
N LEU A 38 -4.73 7.62 5.67
CA LEU A 38 -3.99 7.32 6.90
C LEU A 38 -2.54 6.89 6.64
N LEU A 39 -2.21 6.45 5.41
CA LEU A 39 -0.84 6.17 5.02
C LEU A 39 -0.05 7.47 4.83
N LYS A 40 1.19 7.49 5.31
CA LYS A 40 2.12 8.61 5.04
C LYS A 40 2.84 8.35 3.72
N ASN A 41 3.17 9.42 3.02
CA ASN A 41 3.98 9.38 1.80
C ASN A 41 3.51 8.31 0.77
N PRO A 42 2.29 8.45 0.22
CA PRO A 42 1.66 7.43 -0.62
C PRO A 42 2.27 7.30 -2.03
N ALA A 43 3.20 8.19 -2.40
CA ALA A 43 3.83 8.23 -3.73
C ALA A 43 5.33 8.61 -3.59
N PRO A 44 6.16 7.73 -3.02
CA PRO A 44 7.55 8.04 -2.68
C PRO A 44 8.49 8.05 -3.89
N HIS A 45 8.06 7.51 -5.03
CA HIS A 45 8.82 7.51 -6.26
C HIS A 45 8.74 8.86 -6.99
N GLY A 46 9.83 9.24 -7.66
CA GLY A 46 9.91 10.45 -8.49
C GLY A 46 10.81 11.52 -7.89
N THR A 47 12.12 11.46 -8.19
CA THR A 47 13.10 12.49 -7.80
C THR A 47 12.97 13.79 -8.61
N THR A 48 12.21 13.78 -9.70
CA THR A 48 12.06 14.89 -10.66
C THR A 48 10.71 15.60 -10.61
N ALA A 49 9.72 15.07 -9.88
CA ALA A 49 8.40 15.66 -9.73
C ALA A 49 8.24 16.21 -8.29
N PRO A 50 7.84 17.48 -8.09
CA PRO A 50 7.71 18.09 -6.76
C PRO A 50 6.66 17.43 -5.84
N HIS A 51 5.84 16.51 -6.38
CA HIS A 51 4.74 15.83 -5.67
C HIS A 51 4.76 14.30 -5.77
N GLY A 52 5.87 13.70 -6.23
CA GLY A 52 5.95 12.27 -6.53
C GLY A 52 5.14 11.87 -7.77
N LEU A 53 5.11 10.57 -8.08
CA LEU A 53 4.31 10.02 -9.18
C LEU A 53 2.80 10.12 -8.87
N SER A 54 1.96 10.26 -9.90
CA SER A 54 0.50 10.23 -9.75
C SER A 54 -0.13 9.18 -10.66
N LYS A 55 -1.14 8.49 -10.15
CA LYS A 55 -1.98 7.54 -10.90
C LYS A 55 -2.81 8.20 -12.02
N ASP A 56 -2.99 9.52 -11.97
CA ASP A 56 -3.82 10.27 -12.91
C ASP A 56 -3.04 10.72 -14.16
N VAL A 57 -1.74 10.44 -14.20
CA VAL A 57 -0.87 10.58 -15.38
C VAL A 57 -0.25 9.23 -15.72
N PRO A 58 0.12 8.97 -16.99
CA PRO A 58 0.81 7.72 -17.35
C PRO A 58 2.08 7.48 -16.52
N PRO A 59 2.47 6.21 -16.29
CA PRO A 59 3.76 5.90 -15.69
C PRO A 59 4.92 6.56 -16.46
N PRO A 60 6.02 6.95 -15.77
CA PRO A 60 7.17 7.50 -16.46
C PRO A 60 7.80 6.44 -17.38
N GLU A 61 8.35 6.89 -18.51
CA GLU A 61 9.14 6.01 -19.37
C GLU A 61 10.36 5.47 -18.61
N PRO A 62 10.70 4.18 -18.76
CA PRO A 62 11.91 3.62 -18.17
C PRO A 62 13.15 4.38 -18.64
N ASP A 63 14.00 4.78 -17.69
CA ASP A 63 15.29 5.38 -18.02
C ASP A 63 16.23 4.28 -18.56
N LEU A 64 16.61 4.40 -19.83
CA LEU A 64 17.49 3.47 -20.52
C LEU A 64 18.82 4.16 -20.80
N PRO A 65 19.81 4.03 -19.89
CA PRO A 65 21.09 4.71 -20.07
C PRO A 65 21.83 4.13 -21.29
N GLU A 66 22.50 5.00 -22.05
CA GLU A 66 23.30 4.60 -23.22
C GLU A 66 24.48 3.68 -22.84
N VAL A 67 24.95 3.80 -21.60
CA VAL A 67 26.05 3.02 -21.03
C VAL A 67 25.56 2.32 -19.76
N PRO A 68 25.91 1.04 -19.54
CA PRO A 68 25.59 0.36 -18.29
C PRO A 68 26.08 1.16 -17.07
N PRO A 69 25.32 1.19 -15.97
CA PRO A 69 25.71 1.93 -14.79
C PRO A 69 27.01 1.37 -14.21
N ASP A 70 27.94 2.26 -13.87
CA ASP A 70 29.14 1.90 -13.12
C ASP A 70 28.78 1.56 -11.67
N GLY A 71 29.41 0.51 -11.12
CA GLY A 71 29.27 0.13 -9.72
C GLY A 71 28.54 -1.20 -9.49
N PRO A 72 28.22 -1.52 -8.22
CA PRO A 72 27.59 -2.78 -7.87
C PRO A 72 26.13 -2.85 -8.35
N PRO A 73 25.59 -4.07 -8.55
CA PRO A 73 24.18 -4.27 -8.82
C PRO A 73 23.27 -3.57 -7.81
N ARG A 74 22.24 -2.93 -8.34
CA ARG A 74 21.23 -2.21 -7.57
C ARG A 74 19.99 -3.08 -7.37
N PHE A 75 19.39 -3.02 -6.18
CA PHE A 75 18.19 -3.80 -5.85
C PHE A 75 17.06 -3.00 -5.18
N GLN A 76 17.30 -1.72 -4.91
CA GLN A 76 16.33 -0.80 -4.30
C GLN A 76 16.06 0.37 -5.24
N PRO A 77 14.79 0.72 -5.52
CA PRO A 77 14.42 1.87 -6.35
C PRO A 77 14.77 3.23 -5.73
N ASP A 78 14.80 4.27 -6.57
CA ASP A 78 14.95 5.65 -6.12
C ASP A 78 13.62 6.15 -5.57
N GLY A 79 13.70 6.95 -4.52
CA GLY A 79 12.55 7.57 -3.89
C GLY A 79 12.85 8.08 -2.49
N ASP A 80 12.03 9.01 -2.03
CA ASP A 80 11.97 9.36 -0.61
C ASP A 80 10.99 8.38 0.05
N PHE A 81 11.49 7.37 0.75
CA PHE A 81 10.66 6.39 1.46
C PHE A 81 10.38 6.78 2.92
N THR A 82 10.52 8.06 3.28
CA THR A 82 10.22 8.53 4.63
C THR A 82 8.80 8.14 5.04
N GLY A 83 8.66 7.55 6.23
CA GLY A 83 7.40 7.00 6.74
C GLY A 83 7.19 5.51 6.45
N TRP A 84 7.97 4.91 5.55
CA TRP A 84 7.91 3.48 5.24
C TRP A 84 9.03 2.69 5.89
N THR A 85 8.72 1.49 6.36
CA THR A 85 9.73 0.46 6.63
C THR A 85 10.00 -0.29 5.33
N THR A 86 11.25 -0.29 4.86
CA THR A 86 11.62 -0.90 3.58
C THR A 86 12.55 -2.09 3.78
N SER A 87 12.45 -3.08 2.90
CA SER A 87 13.40 -4.20 2.87
C SER A 87 13.54 -4.78 1.47
N THR A 88 14.67 -5.41 1.20
CA THR A 88 14.98 -6.02 -0.11
C THR A 88 15.32 -7.49 0.07
N GLU A 89 14.72 -8.32 -0.76
CA GLU A 89 15.01 -9.76 -0.86
C GLU A 89 15.54 -10.05 -2.26
N VAL A 90 16.83 -10.39 -2.38
CA VAL A 90 17.42 -10.81 -3.66
C VAL A 90 17.04 -12.27 -3.91
N LEU A 91 16.47 -12.53 -5.08
CA LEU A 91 16.00 -13.86 -5.46
C LEU A 91 17.14 -14.67 -6.08
N PRO A 92 17.15 -16.01 -5.90
CA PRO A 92 18.10 -16.88 -6.58
C PRO A 92 17.90 -16.81 -8.10
N TYR A 93 18.96 -17.11 -8.85
CA TYR A 93 18.87 -17.21 -10.30
C TYR A 93 17.88 -18.27 -10.72
N ASP A 94 17.01 -17.91 -11.66
CA ASP A 94 16.16 -18.86 -12.34
C ASP A 94 16.93 -19.43 -13.54
N SER A 95 17.45 -20.64 -13.38
CA SER A 95 18.06 -21.40 -14.48
C SER A 95 17.08 -22.37 -15.13
N SER A 96 15.79 -22.30 -14.81
CA SER A 96 14.79 -23.16 -15.43
C SER A 96 14.71 -22.87 -16.93
N GLY A 97 14.58 -23.93 -17.73
CA GLY A 97 14.56 -23.82 -19.19
C GLY A 97 15.94 -23.62 -19.84
N ILE A 98 17.03 -23.51 -19.07
CA ILE A 98 18.39 -23.53 -19.63
C ILE A 98 18.82 -24.98 -19.90
N PRO A 99 19.20 -25.34 -21.14
CA PRO A 99 19.64 -26.69 -21.47
C PRO A 99 20.89 -27.12 -20.70
N GLU A 100 20.99 -28.40 -20.37
CA GLU A 100 22.18 -28.97 -19.74
C GLU A 100 23.42 -28.77 -20.64
N GLY A 101 24.53 -28.35 -20.04
CA GLY A 101 25.79 -28.06 -20.75
C GLY A 101 25.87 -26.67 -21.39
N ALA A 102 24.82 -25.85 -21.33
CA ALA A 102 24.88 -24.46 -21.78
C ALA A 102 25.76 -23.61 -20.86
N VAL A 103 26.62 -22.76 -21.44
CA VAL A 103 27.41 -21.78 -20.70
C VAL A 103 26.54 -20.55 -20.44
N ILE A 104 26.31 -20.24 -19.16
CA ILE A 104 25.54 -19.06 -18.74
C ILE A 104 26.50 -17.88 -18.59
N CYS A 105 26.41 -16.91 -19.51
CA CYS A 105 27.23 -15.70 -19.45
C CYS A 105 26.68 -14.67 -18.47
N ASN A 106 25.35 -14.44 -18.49
CA ASN A 106 24.67 -13.55 -17.55
C ASN A 106 23.16 -13.90 -17.49
N LEU A 107 22.54 -13.68 -16.34
CA LEU A 107 21.09 -13.81 -16.13
C LEU A 107 20.55 -12.59 -15.38
N PRO A 108 19.29 -12.21 -15.60
CA PRO A 108 18.66 -11.19 -14.78
C PRO A 108 18.61 -11.65 -13.32
N THR A 109 19.01 -10.77 -12.42
CA THR A 109 18.89 -10.98 -10.98
C THR A 109 17.62 -10.27 -10.52
N PHE A 110 16.63 -11.03 -10.08
CA PHE A 110 15.38 -10.46 -9.57
C PHE A 110 15.49 -10.16 -8.08
N SER A 111 14.71 -9.19 -7.61
CA SER A 111 14.57 -8.91 -6.18
C SER A 111 13.14 -8.46 -5.85
N TRP A 112 12.69 -8.73 -4.64
CA TRP A 112 11.51 -8.07 -4.08
C TRP A 112 11.94 -6.87 -3.26
N PHE A 113 11.33 -5.73 -3.53
CA PHE A 113 11.38 -4.57 -2.67
C PHE A 113 10.05 -4.48 -1.91
N THR A 114 10.11 -4.59 -0.59
CA THR A 114 8.94 -4.61 0.30
C THR A 114 8.85 -3.29 1.03
N MET A 115 7.63 -2.78 1.15
CA MET A 115 7.32 -1.57 1.89
C MET A 115 6.15 -1.81 2.83
N GLU A 116 6.32 -1.35 4.07
CA GLU A 116 5.39 -1.58 5.17
C GLU A 116 5.08 -0.28 5.92
N GLN A 117 3.79 -0.10 6.25
CA GLN A 117 3.30 0.87 7.22
C GLN A 117 2.25 0.22 8.13
N VAL A 118 2.32 0.57 9.42
CA VAL A 118 1.33 0.17 10.42
C VAL A 118 0.63 1.43 10.93
N VAL A 119 -0.67 1.53 10.65
CA VAL A 119 -1.52 2.66 11.07
C VAL A 119 -2.12 2.34 12.43
N ASP A 120 -1.93 3.23 13.41
CA ASP A 120 -2.65 3.20 14.69
C ASP A 120 -3.95 4.00 14.56
N LEU A 121 -5.08 3.29 14.48
CA LEU A 121 -6.39 3.91 14.22
C LEU A 121 -6.80 4.85 15.37
N LYS A 122 -6.40 4.54 16.61
CA LYS A 122 -6.70 5.38 17.77
C LYS A 122 -5.89 6.66 17.76
N ALA A 123 -4.60 6.55 17.46
CA ALA A 123 -3.74 7.72 17.32
C ALA A 123 -4.18 8.64 16.18
N GLU A 124 -4.81 8.10 15.14
CA GLU A 124 -5.38 8.88 14.04
C GLU A 124 -6.73 9.56 14.38
N GLY A 125 -7.33 9.26 15.54
CA GLY A 125 -8.53 9.91 16.06
C GLY A 125 -9.80 9.05 16.09
N LEU A 126 -9.70 7.76 15.76
CA LEU A 126 -10.83 6.82 15.85
C LEU A 126 -10.95 6.26 17.28
N TRP A 127 -12.17 5.98 17.73
CA TRP A 127 -12.42 5.46 19.08
C TRP A 127 -12.90 4.01 19.06
N ASP A 128 -12.76 3.32 20.20
CA ASP A 128 -12.96 1.87 20.31
C ASP A 128 -14.39 1.47 19.93
N GLU A 129 -15.41 2.19 20.42
CA GLU A 129 -16.80 1.85 20.16
C GLU A 129 -17.20 2.03 18.69
N LEU A 130 -16.61 3.01 17.98
CA LEU A 130 -16.80 3.16 16.54
C LEU A 130 -16.26 1.93 15.80
N LEU A 131 -15.04 1.52 16.12
CA LEU A 131 -14.37 0.38 15.48
C LEU A 131 -15.05 -0.95 15.84
N ASP A 132 -15.55 -1.09 17.06
CA ASP A 132 -16.09 -2.36 17.56
C ASP A 132 -17.56 -2.58 17.21
N ALA A 133 -18.40 -1.55 17.33
CA ALA A 133 -19.85 -1.69 17.17
C ALA A 133 -20.38 -1.07 15.88
N PHE A 134 -19.84 0.07 15.42
CA PHE A 134 -20.25 0.64 14.12
C PHE A 134 -19.53 -0.04 12.95
N GLN A 135 -18.26 -0.43 13.14
CA GLN A 135 -17.41 -1.11 12.17
C GLN A 135 -17.38 -0.38 10.80
N PRO A 136 -16.90 0.88 10.77
CA PRO A 136 -16.86 1.66 9.53
C PRO A 136 -15.99 0.96 8.48
N GLU A 137 -16.34 1.12 7.21
CA GLU A 137 -15.56 0.57 6.10
C GLU A 137 -14.12 1.09 6.10
N ILE A 138 -13.17 0.16 6.02
CA ILE A 138 -11.75 0.47 5.82
C ILE A 138 -11.43 0.17 4.36
N VAL A 139 -11.28 1.23 3.57
CA VAL A 139 -11.01 1.17 2.13
C VAL A 139 -9.51 1.22 1.91
N VAL A 140 -9.00 0.22 1.21
CA VAL A 140 -7.61 0.11 0.78
C VAL A 140 -7.56 0.27 -0.72
N GLN A 141 -6.65 1.11 -1.21
CA GLN A 141 -6.33 1.19 -2.64
C GLN A 141 -4.83 1.31 -2.83
N ASP A 142 -4.33 0.78 -3.93
CA ASP A 142 -2.94 0.95 -4.34
C ASP A 142 -2.84 0.85 -5.87
N TRP A 143 -1.80 1.46 -6.44
CA TRP A 143 -1.55 1.44 -7.87
C TRP A 143 -0.11 1.05 -8.14
N TYR A 144 0.09 0.04 -8.98
CA TYR A 144 1.41 -0.39 -9.40
C TYR A 144 1.55 -0.29 -10.92
N GLU A 145 2.77 -0.07 -11.38
CA GLU A 145 3.10 0.02 -12.79
C GLU A 145 3.00 -1.37 -13.43
N GLU A 146 2.25 -1.49 -14.54
CA GLU A 146 2.33 -2.67 -15.39
C GLU A 146 3.75 -2.79 -15.96
N SER A 147 4.34 -3.98 -15.90
CA SER A 147 5.70 -4.23 -16.39
C SER A 147 5.80 -5.58 -17.09
N GLN A 148 6.66 -5.66 -18.10
CA GLN A 148 7.01 -6.92 -18.77
C GLN A 148 8.11 -7.70 -18.03
N LEU A 149 8.56 -7.23 -16.88
CA LEU A 149 9.69 -7.78 -16.12
C LEU A 149 9.50 -9.24 -15.72
N HIS A 150 8.30 -9.63 -15.28
CA HIS A 150 7.97 -10.98 -14.86
C HIS A 150 6.44 -11.16 -14.83
N LYS A 151 5.93 -12.40 -14.90
CA LYS A 151 4.48 -12.66 -14.75
C LYS A 151 3.90 -12.30 -13.37
N SER A 152 4.72 -11.94 -12.40
CA SER A 152 4.32 -11.67 -11.01
C SER A 152 5.29 -10.64 -10.46
N ILE A 153 4.84 -9.39 -10.49
CA ILE A 153 5.62 -8.20 -10.17
C ILE A 153 5.10 -7.45 -8.95
N TYR A 154 3.89 -7.75 -8.50
CA TYR A 154 3.25 -7.04 -7.40
C TYR A 154 2.55 -8.02 -6.46
N GLN A 155 2.65 -7.73 -5.17
CA GLN A 155 1.85 -8.38 -4.14
C GLN A 155 1.44 -7.38 -3.08
N LEU A 156 0.21 -7.51 -2.57
CA LEU A 156 -0.33 -6.72 -1.48
C LEU A 156 -0.86 -7.66 -0.40
N GLN A 157 -0.57 -7.33 0.85
CA GLN A 157 -1.15 -7.92 2.05
C GLN A 157 -1.55 -6.80 3.00
N VAL A 158 -2.84 -6.74 3.33
CA VAL A 158 -3.36 -5.85 4.35
C VAL A 158 -4.01 -6.66 5.46
N LYS A 159 -3.65 -6.34 6.70
CA LYS A 159 -4.18 -6.99 7.91
C LYS A 159 -4.81 -5.96 8.83
N LEU A 160 -6.02 -6.25 9.28
CA LEU A 160 -6.63 -5.59 10.43
C LEU A 160 -6.17 -6.32 11.69
N LEU A 161 -5.52 -5.61 12.60
CA LEU A 161 -4.89 -6.21 13.78
C LEU A 161 -5.54 -5.71 15.07
N GLY A 162 -5.51 -6.58 16.08
CA GLY A 162 -5.93 -6.30 17.45
C GLY A 162 -4.99 -5.36 18.20
N ALA A 163 -5.35 -5.04 19.45
CA ALA A 163 -4.60 -4.13 20.31
C ALA A 163 -3.15 -4.58 20.61
N ASP A 164 -2.87 -5.88 20.50
CA ASP A 164 -1.54 -6.49 20.67
C ASP A 164 -0.61 -6.29 19.46
N ARG A 165 -1.11 -5.70 18.36
CA ARG A 165 -0.41 -5.55 17.06
C ARG A 165 0.00 -6.87 16.39
N SER A 166 -0.55 -8.00 16.83
CA SER A 166 -0.23 -9.32 16.28
C SER A 166 -1.44 -10.17 15.94
N THR A 167 -2.52 -10.08 16.71
CA THR A 167 -3.75 -10.82 16.46
C THR A 167 -4.39 -10.31 15.17
N VAL A 168 -4.51 -11.20 14.17
CA VAL A 168 -5.16 -10.88 12.89
C VAL A 168 -6.66 -11.07 13.01
N ILE A 169 -7.42 -10.00 12.83
CA ILE A 169 -8.89 -9.99 12.86
C ILE A 169 -9.46 -10.22 11.46
N SER A 170 -8.87 -9.56 10.46
CA SER A 170 -9.19 -9.75 9.06
C SER A 170 -7.96 -9.53 8.20
N GLU A 171 -7.91 -10.20 7.05
CA GLU A 171 -6.78 -10.14 6.13
C GLU A 171 -7.29 -10.14 4.69
N HIS A 172 -6.61 -9.35 3.86
CA HIS A 172 -6.73 -9.39 2.43
C HIS A 172 -5.36 -9.52 1.80
N SER A 173 -5.19 -10.46 0.88
CA SER A 173 -3.96 -10.64 0.11
C SER A 173 -4.25 -10.80 -1.36
N VAL A 174 -3.50 -10.12 -2.22
CA VAL A 174 -3.57 -10.25 -3.68
C VAL A 174 -2.17 -10.36 -4.28
N SER A 175 -2.06 -11.13 -5.35
CA SER A 175 -0.83 -11.34 -6.11
C SER A 175 -1.21 -11.52 -7.58
N PRO A 176 -1.60 -10.43 -8.28
CA PRO A 176 -2.01 -10.49 -9.67
C PRO A 176 -0.89 -11.05 -10.56
N THR A 177 -1.30 -11.64 -11.68
CA THR A 177 -0.38 -12.15 -12.70
C THR A 177 -0.46 -11.26 -13.94
N GLU A 178 0.69 -10.99 -14.56
CA GLU A 178 0.82 -10.10 -15.71
C GLU A 178 0.71 -10.87 -17.03
N GLU A 179 0.01 -10.29 -18.01
CA GLU A 179 -0.06 -10.79 -19.39
C GLU A 179 1.02 -10.13 -20.25
N LEU A 180 2.23 -10.69 -20.22
CA LEU A 180 3.43 -10.07 -20.81
C LEU A 180 3.32 -9.72 -22.31
N GLN A 181 2.46 -10.43 -23.05
CA GLN A 181 2.25 -10.22 -24.49
C GLN A 181 1.31 -9.05 -24.80
N ASN A 182 0.45 -8.66 -23.85
CA ASN A 182 -0.53 -7.59 -24.00
C ASN A 182 -0.18 -6.41 -23.10
N TYR A 183 1.04 -5.90 -23.28
CA TYR A 183 1.60 -4.82 -22.47
C TYR A 183 1.08 -3.45 -22.94
N SER A 184 0.56 -2.67 -22.01
CA SER A 184 -0.03 -1.36 -22.28
C SER A 184 0.66 -0.20 -21.57
N HIS A 185 1.61 -0.49 -20.67
CA HIS A 185 2.35 0.48 -19.85
C HIS A 185 1.43 1.44 -19.07
N ASN A 186 0.44 0.88 -18.38
CA ASN A 186 -0.51 1.66 -17.58
C ASN A 186 -0.38 1.35 -16.08
N TRP A 187 -0.93 2.23 -15.25
CA TRP A 187 -1.15 1.93 -13.84
C TRP A 187 -2.24 0.87 -13.66
N LYS A 188 -1.97 -0.14 -12.83
CA LYS A 188 -2.95 -1.15 -12.42
C LYS A 188 -3.41 -0.89 -11.00
N ALA A 189 -4.73 -0.78 -10.83
CA ALA A 189 -5.35 -0.59 -9.52
C ALA A 189 -5.56 -1.92 -8.81
N VAL A 190 -5.29 -1.92 -7.50
CA VAL A 190 -5.83 -2.90 -6.57
C VAL A 190 -6.65 -2.17 -5.51
N ALA A 191 -7.80 -2.74 -5.16
CA ALA A 191 -8.68 -2.15 -4.17
C ALA A 191 -9.37 -3.24 -3.34
N HIS A 192 -9.57 -2.94 -2.06
CA HIS A 192 -10.30 -3.78 -1.14
C HIS A 192 -11.05 -2.95 -0.12
N VAL A 193 -12.19 -3.46 0.34
CA VAL A 193 -12.99 -2.82 1.39
C VAL A 193 -13.21 -3.84 2.47
N PHE A 194 -12.69 -3.57 3.67
CA PHE A 194 -13.05 -4.33 4.85
C PHE A 194 -14.35 -3.77 5.43
N SER A 195 -15.36 -4.63 5.55
CA SER A 195 -16.63 -4.36 6.21
C SER A 195 -17.00 -5.55 7.09
N GLY A 196 -17.79 -5.32 8.15
CA GLY A 196 -18.24 -6.39 9.04
C GLY A 196 -17.10 -7.22 9.64
N TYR A 197 -15.93 -6.61 9.88
CA TYR A 197 -14.71 -7.29 10.31
C TYR A 197 -14.74 -7.79 11.77
N GLY A 198 -15.79 -7.48 12.52
CA GLY A 198 -15.92 -7.84 13.93
C GLY A 198 -15.17 -6.87 14.86
N PRO A 199 -15.38 -6.98 16.17
CA PRO A 199 -14.77 -6.07 17.14
C PRO A 199 -13.27 -6.34 17.33
N GLY A 200 -12.56 -5.34 17.85
CA GLY A 200 -11.18 -5.44 18.33
C GLY A 200 -10.13 -4.83 17.41
N VAL A 201 -10.49 -4.33 16.23
CA VAL A 201 -9.53 -3.73 15.28
C VAL A 201 -8.95 -2.44 15.85
N ARG A 202 -7.62 -2.35 15.92
CA ARG A 202 -6.88 -1.18 16.40
C ARG A 202 -5.79 -0.71 15.46
N TYR A 203 -5.29 -1.62 14.62
CA TYR A 203 -4.25 -1.29 13.66
C TYR A 203 -4.58 -1.79 12.26
N VAL A 204 -4.04 -1.11 11.26
CA VAL A 204 -4.01 -1.58 9.87
C VAL A 204 -2.55 -1.75 9.47
N ARG A 205 -2.13 -2.98 9.20
CA ARG A 205 -0.82 -3.27 8.64
C ARG A 205 -0.94 -3.38 7.13
N PHE A 206 -0.35 -2.43 6.42
CA PHE A 206 -0.30 -2.39 4.97
C PHE A 206 1.10 -2.80 4.51
N VAL A 207 1.20 -3.87 3.73
CA VAL A 207 2.45 -4.36 3.16
C VAL A 207 2.24 -4.61 1.68
N HIS A 208 3.04 -4.00 0.83
CA HIS A 208 3.15 -4.41 -0.57
C HIS A 208 4.61 -4.71 -0.93
N ARG A 209 4.79 -5.49 -1.98
CA ARG A 209 6.11 -5.74 -2.54
C ARG A 209 6.10 -5.73 -4.05
N LEU A 210 7.15 -5.15 -4.59
CA LEU A 210 7.34 -4.87 -6.01
C LEU A 210 8.58 -5.65 -6.48
N LYS A 211 8.47 -6.32 -7.61
CA LYS A 211 9.58 -7.07 -8.17
C LYS A 211 10.44 -6.15 -9.03
N ASN A 212 11.74 -6.18 -8.81
CA ASN A 212 12.72 -5.44 -9.60
C ASN A 212 13.68 -6.42 -10.27
N SER A 213 14.39 -5.96 -11.28
CA SER A 213 15.38 -6.74 -12.01
C SER A 213 16.66 -5.95 -12.22
N PHE A 214 17.80 -6.61 -12.08
CA PHE A 214 19.09 -6.07 -12.46
C PHE A 214 19.78 -7.01 -13.45
N MET A 215 20.29 -6.47 -14.55
CA MET A 215 21.16 -7.21 -15.48
C MET A 215 22.29 -6.34 -16.02
N ASN A 216 21.97 -5.43 -16.94
CA ASN A 216 22.89 -4.40 -17.47
C ASN A 216 22.39 -2.99 -17.12
N GLY A 217 21.48 -2.92 -16.16
CA GLY A 217 20.68 -1.77 -15.78
C GLY A 217 19.69 -2.22 -14.71
N PHE A 218 19.16 -1.26 -13.95
CA PHE A 218 18.18 -1.52 -12.91
C PHE A 218 16.78 -1.16 -13.40
N PHE A 219 15.88 -2.14 -13.37
CA PHE A 219 14.49 -2.03 -13.81
C PHE A 219 13.57 -2.19 -12.60
N PRO A 220 13.11 -1.08 -11.99
CA PRO A 220 12.15 -1.14 -10.91
C PRO A 220 10.71 -1.37 -11.42
N THR A 221 9.86 -2.01 -10.61
CA THR A 221 8.41 -1.82 -10.72
C THR A 221 8.00 -0.67 -9.81
N LEU A 222 7.34 0.35 -10.35
CA LEU A 222 6.93 1.53 -9.59
C LEU A 222 5.53 1.37 -8.99
N PHE A 223 5.20 2.21 -8.02
CA PHE A 223 3.86 2.33 -7.46
C PHE A 223 3.52 3.79 -7.11
N THR A 224 2.24 4.06 -6.89
CA THR A 224 1.75 5.35 -6.40
C THR A 224 0.34 5.23 -5.82
N GLY A 225 -0.13 6.26 -5.14
CA GLY A 225 -1.53 6.39 -4.74
C GLY A 225 -1.97 5.38 -3.69
N SER A 226 -1.03 4.82 -2.91
CA SER A 226 -1.36 3.92 -1.81
C SER A 226 -2.23 4.63 -0.78
N SER A 227 -3.35 4.03 -0.38
CA SER A 227 -4.25 4.63 0.59
C SER A 227 -4.95 3.64 1.49
N VAL A 228 -5.15 4.07 2.73
CA VAL A 228 -6.03 3.45 3.72
C VAL A 228 -6.95 4.56 4.20
N ILE A 229 -8.25 4.45 3.90
CA ILE A 229 -9.25 5.47 4.22
C ILE A 229 -10.38 4.83 5.00
N VAL A 230 -10.72 5.40 6.15
CA VAL A 230 -11.89 4.98 6.94
C VAL A 230 -13.09 5.81 6.50
N LYS A 231 -14.15 5.15 6.03
CA LYS A 231 -15.39 5.79 5.60
C LYS A 231 -16.49 5.56 6.64
N PRO A 232 -17.31 6.57 6.98
CA PRO A 232 -18.43 6.42 7.93
C PRO A 232 -19.63 5.70 7.31
N VAL A 233 -19.37 4.65 6.54
CA VAL A 233 -20.38 3.81 5.90
C VAL A 233 -20.29 2.43 6.51
N LYS A 234 -21.45 1.81 6.72
CA LYS A 234 -21.57 0.39 7.03
C LYS A 234 -22.36 -0.26 5.90
N THR A 235 -21.80 -1.28 5.28
CA THR A 235 -22.57 -2.15 4.39
C THR A 235 -23.23 -3.22 5.25
N SER A 236 -24.55 -3.20 5.31
CA SER A 236 -25.33 -4.28 5.92
C SER A 236 -25.15 -5.55 5.09
N ALA A 237 -24.67 -6.62 5.71
CA ALA A 237 -24.69 -7.97 5.13
C ALA A 237 -26.13 -8.49 5.01
#